data_AF-A0AA96I554-F1
#
_entry.id   AF-A0AA96I554-F1
#
_cell.length_a   1.000
_cell.length_b   1.000
_cell.length_c   1.000
_cell.angle_alpha   90.00
_cell.angle_beta   90.00
_cell.angle_gamma   90.00
#
_symmetry.space_group_name_H-M   'P 1'
#
loop_
_entity.id
_entity.type
_entity.pdbx_description
1 polymer ?
#
loop_
_entity_poly.entity_id
_entity_poly.type
_entity_poly.pdbx_seq_one_letter_code
_entity_poly.pdbx_strand_id
1 'polypeptide(L)'
;MIDERKISFDNISRVFAITRYDIEQHQLVNDQSLNIHGENWFRDIFNFVYNNNFLVNANIETKTGNASAVDLIDKDKKLAYQITTTRTKEKVDNTLKKIKTTVFKDYTLKIFFY
;
A
#
# COMPACT_ATOMS: atom_id res chain seq x y z
N MET A 1 -20.90 -12.34 -23.40
CA MET A 1 -21.04 -11.05 -22.68
C MET A 1 -21.15 -11.19 -21.15
N ILE A 2 -22.07 -11.97 -20.56
CA ILE A 2 -22.08 -12.22 -19.09
C ILE A 2 -20.97 -13.19 -18.69
N ASP A 3 -20.79 -14.28 -19.44
CA ASP A 3 -19.77 -15.29 -19.17
C ASP A 3 -18.35 -14.75 -19.32
N GLU A 4 -18.10 -13.89 -20.31
CA GLU A 4 -16.79 -13.21 -20.49
C GLU A 4 -16.46 -12.27 -19.33
N ARG A 5 -17.45 -11.59 -18.76
CA ARG A 5 -17.26 -10.75 -17.57
C ARG A 5 -16.91 -11.62 -16.37
N LYS A 6 -17.63 -12.72 -16.17
CA LYS A 6 -17.35 -13.67 -15.08
C LYS A 6 -15.93 -14.24 -15.20
N ILE A 7 -15.53 -14.71 -16.38
CA ILE A 7 -14.18 -15.23 -16.63
C ILE A 7 -13.12 -14.16 -16.32
N SER A 8 -13.36 -12.91 -16.71
CA SER A 8 -12.44 -11.80 -16.42
C SER A 8 -12.30 -11.56 -14.92
N PHE A 9 -13.41 -11.54 -14.18
CA PHE A 9 -13.41 -11.41 -12.73
C PHE A 9 -12.71 -12.58 -12.03
N ASP A 10 -12.98 -13.81 -12.46
CA ASP A 10 -12.38 -15.02 -11.91
C ASP A 10 -10.85 -15.00 -12.13
N ASN A 11 -10.40 -14.59 -13.30
CA ASN A 11 -8.98 -14.44 -13.62
C ASN A 11 -8.30 -13.38 -12.74
N ILE A 12 -8.91 -12.20 -12.61
CA ILE A 12 -8.41 -11.13 -11.75
C ILE A 12 -8.31 -11.63 -10.30
N SER A 13 -9.37 -12.24 -9.79
CA SER A 13 -9.43 -12.75 -8.42
C SER A 13 -8.34 -13.80 -8.16
N ARG A 14 -8.15 -14.73 -9.10
CA ARG A 14 -7.10 -15.76 -9.00
C ARG A 14 -5.70 -15.15 -8.98
N VAL A 15 -5.42 -14.19 -9.85
CA VAL A 15 -4.11 -13.50 -9.91
C VAL A 15 -3.84 -12.80 -8.57
N PHE A 16 -4.78 -12.02 -8.05
CA PHE A 16 -4.63 -11.37 -6.74
C PHE A 16 -4.38 -12.35 -5.60
N ALA A 17 -5.11 -13.47 -5.57
CA ALA A 17 -4.94 -14.47 -4.53
C ALA A 17 -3.52 -15.08 -4.54
N ILE A 18 -3.01 -15.41 -5.73
CA ILE A 18 -1.64 -15.94 -5.89
C ILE A 18 -0.61 -14.90 -5.50
N THR A 19 -0.72 -13.67 -6.01
CA THR A 19 0.21 -12.58 -5.68
C THR A 19 0.25 -12.30 -4.19
N ARG A 20 -0.91 -12.28 -3.53
CA ARG A 20 -0.98 -12.11 -2.07
C ARG A 20 -0.24 -13.23 -1.35
N TYR A 21 -0.47 -14.48 -1.73
CA TYR A 21 0.19 -15.61 -1.09
C TYR A 21 1.71 -15.57 -1.29
N ASP A 22 2.16 -15.19 -2.49
CA ASP A 22 3.58 -15.05 -2.81
C ASP A 22 4.25 -13.96 -1.96
N ILE A 23 3.59 -12.82 -1.77
CA ILE A 23 4.05 -11.76 -0.86
C ILE A 23 4.13 -12.27 0.59
N GLU A 24 3.10 -12.98 1.06
CA GLU A 24 3.08 -13.56 2.40
C GLU A 24 4.25 -14.55 2.59
N GLN A 25 4.59 -15.38 1.59
CA GLN A 25 5.75 -16.28 1.66
C GLN A 25 7.08 -15.54 1.70
N HIS A 26 7.25 -14.50 0.87
CA HIS A 26 8.48 -13.71 0.86
C HIS A 26 8.69 -12.95 2.18
N GLN A 27 7.60 -12.49 2.82
CA GLN A 27 7.66 -11.89 4.15
C GLN A 27 8.21 -12.86 5.21
N LEU A 28 7.92 -14.16 5.14
CA LEU A 28 8.43 -15.16 6.09
C LEU A 28 9.96 -15.31 6.04
N VAL A 29 10.58 -15.00 4.90
CA VAL A 29 12.05 -15.01 4.71
C VAL A 29 12.66 -13.62 4.82
N ASN A 30 11.91 -12.63 5.32
CA ASN A 30 12.28 -11.21 5.40
C ASN A 30 12.60 -10.55 4.05
N ASP A 31 12.10 -11.10 2.94
CA ASP A 31 12.18 -10.44 1.64
C ASP A 31 11.00 -9.47 1.47
N GLN A 32 11.34 -8.18 1.37
CA GLN A 32 10.37 -7.09 1.20
C GLN A 32 10.24 -6.60 -0.24
N SER A 33 10.98 -7.18 -1.19
CA SER A 33 10.99 -6.77 -2.60
C SER A 33 9.58 -6.72 -3.20
N LEU A 34 8.78 -7.78 -2.99
CA LEU A 34 7.41 -7.84 -3.50
C LEU A 34 6.46 -6.85 -2.81
N ASN A 35 6.71 -6.47 -1.55
CA ASN A 35 5.92 -5.43 -0.89
C ASN A 35 6.14 -4.07 -1.57
N ILE A 36 7.40 -3.73 -1.89
CA ILE A 36 7.75 -2.50 -2.63
C ILE A 36 7.11 -2.50 -4.02
N HIS A 37 7.08 -3.65 -4.70
CA HIS A 37 6.35 -3.77 -5.97
C HIS A 37 4.85 -3.54 -5.81
N GLY A 38 4.24 -4.12 -4.76
CA GLY A 38 2.84 -3.91 -4.41
C GLY A 38 2.52 -2.43 -4.12
N GLU A 39 3.34 -1.75 -3.32
CA GLU A 39 3.21 -0.32 -3.04
C GLU A 39 3.20 0.52 -4.32
N ASN A 40 4.16 0.29 -5.23
CA ASN A 40 4.25 1.01 -6.49
C ASN A 40 3.07 0.70 -7.42
N TRP A 41 2.61 -0.54 -7.44
CA TRP A 41 1.46 -0.93 -8.24
C TRP A 41 0.17 -0.23 -7.77
N PHE A 42 -0.09 -0.22 -6.46
CA PHE A 42 -1.24 0.50 -5.90
C PHE A 42 -1.12 2.02 -6.02
N ARG A 43 0.09 2.59 -5.96
CA ARG A 43 0.31 4.01 -6.28
C ARG A 43 -0.22 4.33 -7.67
N ASP A 44 0.18 3.55 -8.67
CA ASP A 44 -0.17 3.81 -10.07
C ASP A 44 -1.68 3.66 -10.29
N ILE A 45 -2.31 2.66 -9.67
CA ILE A 45 -3.76 2.51 -9.70
C ILE A 45 -4.47 3.66 -9.02
N PHE A 46 -4.03 4.08 -7.83
CA PHE A 46 -4.69 5.17 -7.11
C PHE A 46 -4.53 6.49 -7.85
N ASN A 47 -3.38 6.78 -8.44
CA ASN A 47 -3.19 7.96 -9.28
C ASN A 47 -4.04 7.90 -10.56
N PHE A 48 -4.22 6.71 -11.13
CA PHE A 48 -5.09 6.51 -12.30
C PHE A 48 -6.58 6.69 -11.97
N VAL A 49 -7.05 6.13 -10.85
CA VAL A 49 -8.47 6.15 -10.47
C VAL A 49 -8.87 7.49 -9.84
N TYR A 50 -7.97 8.08 -9.05
CA TYR A 50 -8.20 9.36 -8.39
C TYR A 50 -7.42 10.45 -9.12
N ASN A 51 -7.99 11.00 -10.21
CA ASN A 51 -7.38 12.03 -11.07
C ASN A 51 -6.79 13.26 -10.35
N ASN A 52 -7.13 13.47 -9.08
CA ASN A 52 -6.63 14.60 -8.29
C ASN A 52 -5.59 14.18 -7.24
N ASN A 53 -5.28 12.90 -7.09
CA ASN A 53 -4.26 12.43 -6.14
C ASN A 53 -2.92 12.30 -6.86
N PHE A 54 -1.87 12.83 -6.24
CA PHE A 54 -0.49 12.73 -6.72
C PHE A 54 0.34 11.96 -5.71
N LEU A 55 0.04 10.66 -5.58
CA LEU A 55 0.73 9.78 -4.64
C LEU A 55 2.14 9.47 -5.15
N VAL A 56 3.11 9.64 -4.26
CA VAL A 56 4.52 9.28 -4.47
C VAL A 56 5.02 8.44 -3.30
N ASN A 57 6.08 7.66 -3.50
CA ASN A 57 6.63 6.82 -2.44
C ASN A 57 7.30 7.70 -1.37
N ALA A 58 6.91 7.50 -0.11
CA ALA A 58 7.36 8.31 1.02
C ALA A 58 8.86 8.13 1.32
N ASN A 59 9.42 6.93 1.10
CA ASN A 59 10.84 6.66 1.32
C ASN A 59 11.72 7.37 0.29
N ILE A 60 11.28 7.42 -0.97
CA ILE A 60 11.97 8.16 -2.04
C ILE A 60 12.00 9.66 -1.72
N GLU A 61 10.86 10.20 -1.28
CA GLU A 61 10.71 11.63 -1.00
C GLU A 61 11.46 12.09 0.25
N THR A 62 11.45 11.29 1.32
CA THR A 62 12.03 11.71 2.61
C THR A 62 13.52 11.43 2.73
N LYS A 63 14.10 10.58 1.86
CA LYS A 63 15.52 10.16 1.85
C LYS A 63 16.08 9.65 3.18
N THR A 64 15.24 9.45 4.19
CA THR A 64 15.64 9.18 5.57
C THR A 64 15.39 7.75 5.99
N GLY A 65 14.70 6.94 5.17
CA GLY A 65 14.28 5.57 5.53
C GLY A 65 13.35 5.50 6.75
N ASN A 66 12.97 6.66 7.32
CA ASN A 66 12.23 6.78 8.57
C ASN A 66 10.72 6.89 8.36
N ALA A 67 10.24 6.77 7.12
CA ALA A 67 8.82 6.66 6.82
C ALA A 67 8.28 5.24 7.09
N SER A 68 8.79 4.51 8.09
CA SER A 68 8.52 3.08 8.33
C SER A 68 7.04 2.69 8.58
N ALA A 69 6.13 3.66 8.59
CA ALA A 69 4.70 3.48 8.78
C ALA A 69 3.86 3.99 7.61
N VAL A 70 4.46 4.65 6.62
CA VAL A 70 3.79 5.30 5.49
C VAL A 70 4.55 4.97 4.22
N ASP A 71 3.85 4.40 3.25
CA ASP A 71 4.46 3.92 2.01
C ASP A 71 4.25 4.95 0.89
N LEU A 72 3.06 5.55 0.80
CA LEU A 72 2.74 6.57 -0.19
C LEU A 72 2.24 7.86 0.46
N ILE A 73 2.55 9.01 -0.13
CA ILE A 73 2.10 10.32 0.33
C ILE A 73 1.59 11.19 -0.81
N ASP A 74 0.63 12.04 -0.50
CA ASP A 74 0.23 13.18 -1.32
C ASP A 74 0.42 14.44 -0.45
N LYS A 75 1.40 15.27 -0.80
CA LYS A 75 1.77 16.45 -0.01
C LYS A 75 0.74 17.57 -0.12
N ASP A 76 0.15 17.73 -1.30
CA ASP A 76 -0.82 18.80 -1.58
C ASP A 76 -2.09 18.61 -0.76
N LYS A 77 -2.53 17.35 -0.65
CA LYS A 77 -3.73 16.97 0.10
C LYS A 77 -3.46 16.53 1.54
N LYS A 78 -2.18 16.47 1.95
CA LYS A 78 -1.73 15.92 3.23
C LYS A 78 -2.32 14.52 3.50
N LEU A 79 -2.22 13.63 2.52
CA LEU A 79 -2.63 12.22 2.66
C LEU A 79 -1.41 11.33 2.86
N ALA A 80 -1.51 10.39 3.78
CA ALA A 80 -0.53 9.35 4.01
C ALA A 80 -1.20 7.98 3.87
N TYR A 81 -0.62 7.09 3.08
CA TYR A 81 -1.12 5.75 2.85
C TYR A 81 -0.13 4.71 3.37
N GLN A 82 -0.66 3.74 4.12
CA GLN A 82 0.01 2.47 4.35
C GLN A 82 -0.61 1.42 3.43
N ILE A 83 0.21 0.72 2.66
CA ILE A 83 -0.14 -0.36 1.73
C ILE A 83 0.40 -1.66 2.31
N THR A 84 -0.46 -2.52 2.84
CA THR A 84 -0.01 -3.69 3.60
C THR A 84 -0.90 -4.92 3.40
N THR A 85 -0.29 -6.10 3.33
CA THR A 85 -1.01 -7.39 3.36
C THR A 85 -1.38 -7.82 4.78
N THR A 86 -0.68 -7.30 5.80
CA THR A 86 -0.90 -7.64 7.21
C THR A 86 -2.14 -6.93 7.77
N ARG A 87 -3.16 -7.70 8.17
CA ARG A 87 -4.47 -7.22 8.67
C ARG A 87 -4.66 -7.45 10.16
N THR A 88 -3.60 -7.30 10.96
CA THR A 88 -3.66 -7.50 12.42
C THR A 88 -3.92 -6.18 13.14
N LYS A 89 -4.62 -6.25 14.27
CA LYS A 89 -4.81 -5.09 15.17
C LYS A 89 -3.47 -4.47 15.56
N GLU A 90 -2.49 -5.32 15.90
CA GLU A 90 -1.15 -4.89 16.29
C GLU A 90 -0.47 -4.05 15.18
N LYS A 91 -0.58 -4.47 13.92
CA LYS A 91 -0.04 -3.71 12.78
C LYS A 91 -0.68 -2.32 12.68
N VAL A 92 -2.01 -2.23 12.83
CA VAL A 92 -2.75 -0.96 12.81
C VAL A 92 -2.33 -0.07 13.97
N ASP A 93 -2.31 -0.60 15.19
CA ASP A 93 -1.92 0.14 16.39
C ASP A 93 -0.48 0.67 16.30
N ASN A 94 0.44 -0.16 15.80
CA ASN A 94 1.84 0.22 15.59
C ASN A 94 1.97 1.34 14.55
N THR A 95 1.18 1.29 13.48
CA THR A 95 1.15 2.32 12.44
C THR A 95 0.64 3.65 12.99
N LEU A 96 -0.47 3.62 13.74
CA LEU A 96 -1.05 4.81 14.39
C LEU A 96 -0.12 5.44 15.43
N LYS A 97 0.68 4.64 16.14
CA LYS A 97 1.69 5.16 17.07
C LYS A 97 2.86 5.78 16.31
N LYS A 98 3.40 5.08 15.32
CA LYS A 98 4.57 5.53 14.55
C LYS A 98 4.29 6.79 13.75
N ILE A 99 3.13 6.93 13.10
CA ILE A 99 2.86 8.11 12.28
C ILE A 99 2.95 9.42 13.09
N LYS A 100 2.56 9.40 14.38
CA LYS A 100 2.64 10.56 15.28
C LYS A 100 4.07 11.04 15.52
N THR A 101 5.06 10.17 15.33
CA THR A 101 6.49 10.51 15.49
C THR A 101 7.16 10.85 14.16
N THR A 102 6.44 10.75 13.04
CA THR A 102 6.96 11.09 11.71
C THR A 102 6.65 12.54 11.32
N VAL A 103 7.26 13.00 10.23
CA VAL A 103 6.92 14.28 9.58
C VAL A 103 5.48 14.33 9.04
N PHE A 104 4.78 13.20 8.98
CA PHE A 104 3.41 13.06 8.49
C PHE A 104 2.37 13.04 9.62
N LYS A 105 2.72 13.42 10.84
CA LYS A 105 1.81 13.41 12.00
C LYS A 105 0.50 14.17 11.79
N ASP A 106 0.52 15.19 10.92
CA ASP A 106 -0.63 16.05 10.61
C ASP A 106 -1.35 15.64 9.30
N TYR A 107 -0.98 14.49 8.72
CA TYR A 107 -1.58 13.98 7.50
C TYR A 107 -2.76 13.07 7.85
N THR A 108 -3.75 13.01 6.94
CA THR A 108 -4.82 12.01 7.03
C THR A 108 -4.25 10.65 6.65
N LEU A 109 -4.16 9.75 7.63
CA LEU A 109 -3.74 8.37 7.42
C LEU A 109 -4.88 7.53 6.81
N LYS A 110 -4.56 6.79 5.75
CA LYS A 110 -5.37 5.73 5.19
C LYS A 110 -4.57 4.44 5.17
N ILE A 111 -5.19 3.34 5.60
CA ILE A 111 -4.56 2.02 5.57
C ILE A 111 -5.32 1.19 4.54
N PHE A 112 -4.60 0.71 3.54
CA PHE A 112 -5.13 -0.12 2.48
C PHE A 112 -4.62 -1.55 2.64
N PHE A 113 -5.57 -2.48 2.74
CA PHE A 113 -5.28 -3.90 2.85
C PHE A 113 -5.52 -4.59 1.51
N TYR A 114 -4.56 -5.40 1.06
CA TYR A 114 -4.67 -6.19 -0.16
C TYR A 114 -4.37 -7.67 0.07
#